data_AF-A0A7S2AB08-F1
#
_entry.id   AF-A0A7S2AB08-F1
#
_cell.length_a   1.000
_cell.length_b   1.000
_cell.length_c   1.000
_cell.angle_alpha   90.00
_cell.angle_beta   90.00
_cell.angle_gamma   90.00
#
_symmetry.space_group_name_H-M   'P 1'
#
loop_
_entity.id
_entity.type
_entity.pdbx_description
1 polymer ?
#
loop_
_entity_poly.entity_id
_entity_poly.type
_entity_poly.pdbx_seq_one_letter_code
_entity_poly.pdbx_strand_id
1 'polypeptide(L)'
;AGPALWDLHGYNLPESCMLLSRALMSMTASAAEARSSTDDATDEVTESSSSPRPHPDVVVVTGRGDVLREYVPRFLRDNCGPEIVPMAGNRGSCLISSEALDAWTAGPGRERFKEAV
;
A
#
# COMPACT_ATOMS: atom_id res chain seq x y z
N ALA A 1 9.84 8.39 -9.67
CA ALA A 1 10.42 7.47 -8.67
C ALA A 1 10.17 6.03 -9.14
N GLY A 2 11.10 5.10 -8.91
CA GLY A 2 10.83 3.68 -9.16
C GLY A 2 9.81 3.12 -8.16
N PRO A 3 9.27 1.91 -8.38
CA PRO A 3 8.36 1.27 -7.43
C PRO A 3 9.05 1.03 -6.09
N ALA A 4 8.31 1.21 -4.99
CA ALA A 4 8.74 0.82 -3.66
C ALA A 4 8.76 -0.72 -3.55
N LEU A 5 9.65 -1.25 -2.72
CA LEU A 5 9.84 -2.69 -2.53
C LEU A 5 9.51 -3.08 -1.09
N TRP A 6 8.58 -4.01 -0.93
CA TRP A 6 8.30 -4.68 0.34
C TRP A 6 8.79 -6.13 0.26
N ASP A 7 10.01 -6.34 0.73
CA ASP A 7 10.61 -7.67 0.71
C ASP A 7 10.25 -8.47 1.97
N LEU A 8 9.46 -9.52 1.77
CA LEU A 8 9.04 -10.49 2.79
C LEU A 8 9.74 -11.85 2.59
N HIS A 9 10.65 -11.96 1.62
CA HIS A 9 11.35 -13.21 1.35
C HIS A 9 12.19 -13.62 2.56
N GLY A 10 12.01 -14.87 3.02
CA GLY A 10 12.79 -15.44 4.12
C GLY A 10 12.23 -15.15 5.52
N TYR A 11 11.19 -14.31 5.63
CA TYR A 11 10.45 -14.13 6.87
C TYR A 11 9.41 -15.25 7.06
N ASN A 12 9.12 -15.57 8.31
CA ASN A 12 7.97 -16.42 8.62
C ASN A 12 6.66 -15.63 8.52
N LEU A 13 5.52 -16.33 8.67
CA LEU A 13 4.21 -15.72 8.53
C LEU A 13 3.95 -14.58 9.54
N PRO A 14 4.14 -14.77 10.87
CA PRO A 14 4.01 -13.68 11.84
C PRO A 14 4.87 -12.45 11.54
N GLU A 15 6.15 -12.64 11.20
CA GLU A 15 7.06 -11.54 10.84
C GLU A 15 6.58 -10.79 9.60
N SER A 16 6.14 -11.53 8.58
CA SER A 16 5.59 -10.95 7.35
C SER A 16 4.34 -10.12 7.61
N CYS A 17 3.45 -10.56 8.51
CA CYS A 17 2.28 -9.80 8.93
C CYS A 17 2.67 -8.48 9.59
N MET A 18 3.64 -8.50 10.51
CA MET A 18 4.10 -7.29 11.18
C MET A 18 4.74 -6.31 10.20
N LEU A 19 5.57 -6.80 9.27
CA LEU A 19 6.22 -5.97 8.26
C LEU A 19 5.20 -5.33 7.30
N LEU A 20 4.24 -6.10 6.81
CA LEU A 20 3.14 -5.60 5.97
C LEU A 20 2.34 -4.54 6.71
N SER A 21 1.97 -4.82 7.96
CA SER A 21 1.14 -3.91 8.75
C SER A 21 1.86 -2.59 9.00
N ARG A 22 3.14 -2.66 9.36
CA ARG A 22 4.00 -1.49 9.57
C ARG A 22 4.13 -0.65 8.29
N ALA A 23 4.31 -1.30 7.14
CA ALA A 23 4.46 -0.61 5.87
C ALA A 23 3.16 0.11 5.46
N LEU A 24 2.02 -0.54 5.64
CA LEU A 24 0.69 0.05 5.44
C LEU A 24 0.45 1.23 6.39
N MET A 25 0.75 1.07 7.69
CA MET A 25 0.63 2.17 8.67
C MET A 25 1.48 3.38 8.29
N SER A 26 2.73 3.17 7.86
CA SER A 26 3.62 4.25 7.41
C SER A 26 3.01 5.03 6.24
N MET A 27 2.35 4.36 5.30
CA MET A 27 1.67 5.02 4.18
C MET A 27 0.47 5.85 4.65
N THR A 28 -0.27 5.38 5.65
CA THR A 28 -1.39 6.16 6.22
C THR A 28 -0.93 7.44 6.91
N ALA A 29 0.23 7.41 7.57
CA ALA A 29 0.82 8.59 8.21
C ALA A 29 1.28 9.61 7.16
N SER A 30 2.04 9.17 6.15
CA SER A 30 2.50 10.06 5.07
C SER A 30 1.34 10.68 4.27
N ALA A 31 0.26 9.93 4.05
CA ALA A 31 -0.94 10.46 3.40
C ALA A 31 -1.68 11.51 4.25
N ALA A 32 -1.67 11.35 5.58
CA ALA A 32 -2.25 12.32 6.51
C ALA A 32 -1.44 13.62 6.56
N GLU A 33 -0.11 13.52 6.60
CA GLU A 33 0.79 14.69 6.56
C GLU A 33 0.64 15.46 5.24
N ALA A 34 0.61 14.77 4.09
CA ALA A 34 0.42 15.40 2.78
C ALA A 34 -0.91 16.17 2.68
N ARG A 35 -1.99 15.63 3.25
CA ARG A 35 -3.29 16.33 3.30
C ARG A 35 -3.25 17.53 4.25
N SER A 36 -2.61 17.40 5.41
CA SER A 36 -2.47 18.51 6.37
C SER A 36 -1.66 19.67 5.79
N SER A 37 -0.64 19.41 4.96
CA SER A 37 0.12 20.47 4.28
C SER A 37 -0.64 21.11 3.11
N THR A 38 -1.64 20.42 2.55
CA THR A 38 -2.45 20.95 1.44
C THR A 38 -3.58 21.87 1.94
N ASP A 39 -4.15 21.60 3.12
CA ASP A 39 -5.16 22.47 3.76
C ASP A 39 -4.60 23.86 4.15
N ASP A 40 -3.27 23.97 4.35
CA ASP A 40 -2.59 25.25 4.66
C ASP A 40 -2.13 26.00 3.40
N ALA A 41 -2.18 25.36 2.22
CA ALA A 41 -1.69 25.88 0.96
C ALA A 41 -2.82 26.11 -0.05
N THR A 42 -3.74 27.03 0.26
CA THR A 42 -4.58 27.66 -0.78
C THR A 42 -3.84 28.81 -1.42
N ASP A 43 -2.94 28.52 -2.37
CA ASP A 43 -2.57 29.49 -3.41
C ASP A 43 -2.11 28.77 -4.69
N GLU A 44 -2.55 29.32 -5.82
CA GLU A 44 -2.08 29.08 -7.20
C GLU A 44 -2.65 27.86 -7.97
N VAL A 45 -3.68 28.16 -8.76
CA VAL A 45 -4.10 27.40 -9.95
C VAL A 45 -3.25 27.83 -11.14
N THR A 46 -2.53 26.90 -11.78
CA THR A 46 -2.68 26.60 -13.22
C THR A 46 -1.78 25.44 -13.69
N GLU A 47 -2.28 24.75 -14.72
CA GLU A 47 -1.64 23.74 -15.58
C GLU A 47 -1.82 22.26 -15.22
N SER A 48 -2.61 21.62 -16.09
CA SER A 48 -2.90 20.20 -16.18
C SER A 48 -1.62 19.36 -16.30
N SER A 49 -1.41 18.43 -15.38
CA SER A 49 -1.21 17.00 -15.67
C SER A 49 -0.72 16.27 -14.42
N SER A 50 -1.50 15.28 -14.00
CA SER A 50 -1.22 14.38 -12.88
C SER A 50 -1.02 15.09 -11.54
N SER A 51 -2.07 15.18 -10.72
CA SER A 51 -1.88 15.34 -9.29
C SER A 51 -0.77 14.38 -8.84
N PRO A 52 0.23 14.84 -8.06
CA PRO A 52 1.28 13.95 -7.58
C PRO A 52 0.59 12.82 -6.83
N ARG A 53 0.65 11.59 -7.37
CA ARG A 53 0.13 10.42 -6.68
C ARG A 53 0.87 10.34 -5.35
N PRO A 54 0.17 10.41 -4.20
CA PRO A 54 0.83 10.42 -2.91
C PRO A 54 1.62 9.13 -2.66
N HIS A 55 1.29 8.04 -3.37
CA HIS A 55 1.98 6.77 -3.25
C HIS A 55 2.62 6.29 -4.56
N PRO A 56 3.85 5.74 -4.52
CA PRO A 56 4.41 5.01 -5.66
C PRO A 56 3.78 3.63 -5.78
N ASP A 57 3.95 2.97 -6.93
CA ASP A 57 3.64 1.54 -7.06
C ASP A 57 4.49 0.73 -6.07
N VAL A 58 3.95 -0.37 -5.54
CA VAL A 58 4.63 -1.22 -4.56
C VAL A 58 4.75 -2.64 -5.09
N VAL A 59 5.97 -3.16 -5.13
CA VAL A 59 6.22 -4.57 -5.38
C VAL A 59 6.38 -5.28 -4.04
N VAL A 60 5.51 -6.25 -3.74
CA VAL A 60 5.64 -7.12 -2.58
C VAL A 60 6.32 -8.41 -3.01
N VAL A 61 7.46 -8.74 -2.42
CA VAL A 61 8.21 -9.96 -2.72
C VAL A 61 7.94 -10.96 -1.60
N THR A 62 7.19 -12.02 -1.91
CA THR A 62 6.87 -13.11 -0.97
C THR A 62 7.88 -14.26 -1.04
N GLY A 63 8.75 -14.23 -2.04
CA GLY A 63 9.61 -15.36 -2.38
C GLY A 63 8.86 -16.51 -3.04
N ARG A 64 9.58 -17.58 -3.37
CA ARG A 64 9.03 -18.74 -4.10
C ARG A 64 8.17 -19.68 -3.23
N GLY A 65 8.09 -19.45 -1.93
CA GLY A 65 7.27 -20.25 -1.02
C GLY A 65 5.77 -20.00 -1.20
N ASP A 66 4.97 -21.06 -1.19
CA ASP A 66 3.53 -20.97 -1.47
C ASP A 66 2.75 -20.28 -0.33
N VAL A 67 3.20 -20.40 0.93
CA VAL A 67 2.50 -19.86 2.11
C VAL A 67 2.30 -18.35 2.02
N LEU A 68 3.39 -17.59 1.85
CA LEU A 68 3.30 -16.13 1.75
C LEU A 68 2.64 -15.69 0.44
N ARG A 69 2.83 -16.44 -0.65
CA ARG A 69 2.21 -16.13 -1.94
C ARG A 69 0.68 -16.16 -1.89
N GLU A 70 0.12 -17.09 -1.12
CA GLU A 70 -1.34 -17.18 -0.91
C GLU A 70 -1.82 -16.25 0.20
N TYR A 71 -1.02 -16.12 1.27
CA TYR A 71 -1.40 -15.33 2.43
C TYR A 71 -1.44 -13.84 2.14
N VAL A 72 -0.43 -13.26 1.47
CA VAL A 72 -0.33 -11.81 1.29
C VAL A 72 -1.53 -11.22 0.53
N PRO A 73 -1.97 -11.78 -0.62
CA PRO A 73 -3.18 -11.29 -1.28
C PRO A 73 -4.44 -11.40 -0.44
N ARG A 74 -4.53 -12.45 0.40
CA ARG A 74 -5.66 -12.63 1.31
C ARG A 74 -5.63 -11.61 2.45
N PHE A 75 -4.47 -11.41 3.08
CA PHE A 75 -4.27 -10.43 4.13
C PHE A 75 -4.66 -9.02 3.67
N LEU A 76 -4.18 -8.61 2.48
CA LEU A 76 -4.51 -7.31 1.91
C LEU A 76 -6.01 -7.18 1.63
N ARG A 77 -6.65 -8.21 1.08
CA ARG A 77 -8.10 -8.19 0.84
C ARG A 77 -8.91 -8.10 2.13
N ASP A 78 -8.56 -8.90 3.12
CA ASP A 78 -9.31 -9.05 4.37
C ASP A 78 -9.17 -7.80 5.25
N ASN A 79 -8.00 -7.14 5.25
CA ASN A 79 -7.72 -6.01 6.14
C ASN A 79 -7.75 -4.64 5.44
N CYS A 80 -7.40 -4.56 4.16
CA CYS A 80 -7.39 -3.30 3.39
C CYS A 80 -8.63 -3.13 2.52
N GLY A 81 -9.37 -4.21 2.23
CA GLY A 81 -10.57 -4.19 1.40
C GLY A 81 -10.29 -4.44 -0.09
N PRO A 82 -11.34 -4.41 -0.93
CA PRO A 82 -11.25 -4.67 -2.36
C PRO A 82 -10.47 -3.61 -3.14
N GLU A 83 -10.08 -2.50 -2.52
CA GLU A 83 -9.33 -1.41 -3.14
C GLU A 83 -7.86 -1.77 -3.33
N ILE A 84 -7.27 -2.55 -2.41
CA ILE A 84 -5.91 -3.10 -2.53
C ILE A 84 -6.01 -4.52 -3.08
N VAL A 85 -6.08 -4.64 -4.41
CA VAL A 85 -5.94 -5.93 -5.10
C VAL A 85 -4.53 -6.02 -5.68
N PRO A 86 -3.65 -6.86 -5.11
CA PRO A 86 -2.36 -7.10 -5.71
C PRO A 86 -2.52 -7.78 -7.07
N MET A 87 -1.99 -7.16 -8.11
CA MET A 87 -1.85 -7.75 -9.43
C MET A 87 -0.81 -8.86 -9.38
N ALA A 88 -1.08 -9.97 -10.05
CA ALA A 88 -0.13 -11.07 -10.13
C ALA A 88 1.18 -10.58 -10.78
N GLY A 89 2.28 -10.71 -10.06
CA GLY A 89 3.63 -10.41 -10.55
C GLY A 89 4.32 -11.67 -11.08
N ASN A 90 5.65 -11.68 -10.98
CA ASN A 90 6.46 -12.87 -11.26
C ASN A 90 6.28 -13.94 -10.15
N ARG A 91 6.81 -15.16 -10.34
CA ARG A 91 6.77 -16.21 -9.30
C ARG A 91 7.38 -15.69 -7.99
N GLY A 92 6.51 -15.41 -7.01
CA GLY A 92 6.91 -14.93 -5.69
C GLY A 92 6.89 -13.42 -5.49
N SER A 93 6.22 -12.68 -6.37
CA SER A 93 5.90 -11.28 -6.12
C SER A 93 4.49 -10.91 -6.59
N CYS A 94 3.99 -9.82 -6.03
CA CYS A 94 2.79 -9.16 -6.53
C CYS A 94 2.99 -7.64 -6.54
N LEU A 95 2.20 -6.96 -7.39
CA LEU A 95 2.26 -5.51 -7.56
C LEU A 95 1.00 -4.89 -6.99
N ILE A 96 1.14 -3.87 -6.16
CA ILE A 96 0.05 -2.99 -5.77
C ILE A 96 0.26 -1.68 -6.51
N SER A 97 -0.70 -1.28 -7.34
CA SER A 97 -0.59 -0.02 -8.07
C SER A 97 -0.73 1.16 -7.12
N SER A 98 -0.06 2.26 -7.45
CA SER A 98 -0.24 3.57 -6.84
C SER A 98 -1.72 3.98 -6.80
N GLU A 99 -2.47 3.69 -7.85
CA GLU A 99 -3.92 3.97 -7.91
C GLU A 99 -4.71 3.21 -6.83
N ALA A 100 -4.39 1.93 -6.64
CA ALA A 100 -5.01 1.11 -5.59
C ALA A 100 -4.66 1.63 -4.20
N LEU A 101 -3.40 2.05 -3.98
CA LEU A 101 -2.94 2.61 -2.71
C LEU A 101 -3.58 3.97 -2.42
N ASP A 102 -3.65 4.86 -3.42
CA ASP A 102 -4.28 6.17 -3.31
C ASP A 102 -5.79 6.03 -3.02
N ALA A 103 -6.47 5.13 -3.74
CA ALA A 103 -7.88 4.82 -3.50
C ALA A 103 -8.10 4.27 -2.09
N TRP A 104 -7.21 3.39 -1.62
CA TRP A 104 -7.29 2.84 -0.27
C TRP A 104 -7.04 3.90 0.82
N THR A 105 -6.02 4.76 0.69
CA THR A 105 -5.70 5.80 1.69
C THR A 105 -6.70 6.95 1.70
N ALA A 106 -7.46 7.14 0.62
CA ALA A 106 -8.62 8.03 0.56
C ALA A 106 -9.93 7.36 1.01
N GLY A 107 -9.99 6.03 0.95
CA GLY A 107 -11.20 5.25 1.18
C GLY A 107 -11.39 4.76 2.62
N PRO A 108 -12.54 4.11 2.89
CA PRO A 108 -12.87 3.55 4.20
C PRO A 108 -12.02 2.30 4.54
N GLY A 109 -11.30 1.73 3.57
CA GLY A 109 -10.36 0.62 3.81
C GLY A 109 -9.23 1.01 4.76
N ARG A 110 -8.80 2.28 4.76
CA ARG A 110 -7.78 2.79 5.67
C ARG A 110 -8.21 2.73 7.13
N GLU A 111 -9.41 3.21 7.43
CA GLU A 111 -9.91 3.22 8.82
C GLU A 111 -10.20 1.81 9.31
N ARG A 112 -10.77 0.94 8.46
CA ARG A 112 -10.93 -0.50 8.75
C ARG A 112 -9.59 -1.16 9.12
N PHE A 113 -8.53 -0.86 8.37
CA PHE A 113 -7.20 -1.38 8.65
C PHE A 113 -6.66 -0.89 10.00
N LYS A 114 -6.84 0.38 10.34
CA LYS A 114 -6.41 0.94 11.65
C LYS A 114 -7.16 0.35 12.83
N GLU A 115 -8.42 -0.05 12.66
CA GLU A 115 -9.21 -0.71 13.72
C GLU A 115 -8.85 -2.19 13.89
N ALA A 116 -8.31 -2.83 12.85
CA ALA A 116 -8.03 -4.26 12.82
C ALA A 116 -6.63 -4.65 13.32
N VAL A 117 -5.70 -3.70 13.42
CA VAL A 117 -4.28 -3.90 13.77
C VAL A 117 -3.96 -3.18 15.08
#